data_AF-U5CY15-F1
#
_entry.id   AF-U5CY15-F1
#
_cell.length_a   1.000
_cell.length_b   1.000
_cell.length_c   1.000
_cell.angle_alpha   90.00
_cell.angle_beta   90.00
_cell.angle_gamma   90.00
#
_symmetry.space_group_name_H-M   'P 1'
#
loop_
_entity.id
_entity.type
_entity.pdbx_description
1 polymer ?
#
loop_
_entity_poly.entity_id
_entity_poly.type
_entity_poly.pdbx_seq_one_letter_code
_entity_poly.pdbx_strand_id
1 'polypeptide(L)'
;MTLKGMVKGTQNMLGRFVGKWFYDKGIPFDAVNSPYFPLMVNAIQRAGLGNWPRTGITLMSDGWLNKVSKKEIVNLFAYSPKGTTFLSSKDVSWTKKDANFYGRLYDQIVEEVGDKHVVQFITDNARACVSAGSKRKHLIWTACAVHSIDLMLEEIGEIKIMKETLQEVRLVSRFIYNHFKILFLFREQSKKKEIIRLAITRFATDYLAIDFIREYEGAIKRLFTSEE
;
A
#
# COMPACT_ATOMS: atom_id res chain seq x y z
N MET A 1 -19.92 15.90 8.57
CA MET A 1 -18.51 15.95 8.12
C MET A 1 -17.74 14.96 9.00
N THR A 2 -17.39 13.78 8.48
CA THR A 2 -16.95 12.63 9.30
C THR A 2 -15.43 12.60 9.50
N LEU A 3 -15.00 12.31 10.73
CA LEU A 3 -13.61 12.14 11.19
C LEU A 3 -12.73 11.22 10.30
N LYS A 4 -13.35 10.37 9.46
CA LYS A 4 -12.66 9.55 8.43
C LYS A 4 -11.93 10.38 7.36
N GLY A 5 -12.33 11.63 7.13
CA GLY A 5 -11.70 12.51 6.13
C GLY A 5 -10.44 13.24 6.61
N MET A 6 -10.25 13.41 7.91
CA MET A 6 -9.14 14.21 8.46
C MET A 6 -7.84 13.41 8.60
N VAL A 7 -7.92 12.09 8.82
CA VAL A 7 -6.73 11.24 9.06
C VAL A 7 -5.94 10.94 7.77
N LYS A 8 -6.57 11.07 6.59
CA LYS A 8 -5.92 10.94 5.28
C LYS A 8 -5.32 12.26 4.75
N GLY A 9 -5.61 13.38 5.43
CA GLY A 9 -5.25 14.72 4.96
C GLY A 9 -3.81 15.14 5.25
N THR A 10 -3.23 14.67 6.34
CA THR A 10 -1.99 15.27 6.87
C THR A 10 -0.70 14.74 6.23
N GLN A 11 -0.65 13.46 5.85
CA GLN A 11 0.51 12.89 5.14
C GLN A 11 0.63 13.37 3.68
N ASN A 12 -0.50 13.76 3.07
CA ASN A 12 -0.55 14.30 1.71
C ASN A 12 -0.34 15.82 1.66
N MET A 13 -0.24 16.52 2.80
CA MET A 13 -0.08 17.97 2.83
C MET A 13 1.33 18.39 2.42
N LEU A 14 2.38 17.74 2.93
CA LEU A 14 3.77 18.10 2.59
C LEU A 14 4.03 17.94 1.08
N GLY A 15 3.74 16.76 0.52
CA GLY A 15 3.90 16.52 -0.93
C GLY A 15 3.02 17.44 -1.78
N ARG A 16 1.81 17.78 -1.31
CA ARG A 16 0.94 18.75 -1.99
C ARG A 16 1.50 20.17 -1.90
N PHE A 17 2.09 20.58 -0.78
CA PHE A 17 2.68 21.91 -0.62
C PHE A 17 3.99 22.03 -1.39
N VAL A 18 4.84 21.00 -1.38
CA VAL A 18 6.06 20.93 -2.21
C VAL A 18 5.69 20.95 -3.68
N GLY A 19 4.72 20.13 -4.12
CA GLY A 19 4.25 20.12 -5.50
C GLY A 19 3.62 21.44 -5.93
N LYS A 20 2.82 22.09 -5.07
CA LYS A 20 2.30 23.44 -5.31
C LYS A 20 3.41 24.48 -5.39
N TRP A 21 4.44 24.38 -4.56
CA TRP A 21 5.58 25.28 -4.58
C TRP A 21 6.42 25.11 -5.86
N PHE A 22 6.65 23.88 -6.31
CA PHE A 22 7.27 23.60 -7.62
C PHE A 22 6.50 24.27 -8.75
N TYR A 23 5.17 24.15 -8.74
CA TYR A 23 4.30 24.76 -9.74
C TYR A 23 4.34 26.30 -9.68
N ASP A 24 4.20 26.89 -8.48
CA ASP A 24 4.21 28.35 -8.26
C ASP A 24 5.55 29.01 -8.67
N LYS A 25 6.67 28.33 -8.40
CA LYS A 25 8.01 28.84 -8.69
C LYS A 25 8.55 28.40 -10.05
N GLY A 26 7.78 27.65 -10.83
CA GLY A 26 8.21 27.14 -12.13
C GLY A 26 9.45 26.25 -12.03
N ILE A 27 9.61 25.51 -10.93
CA ILE A 27 10.74 24.59 -10.74
C ILE A 27 10.51 23.39 -11.66
N PRO A 28 11.47 23.08 -12.56
CA PRO A 28 11.39 21.90 -13.41
C PRO A 28 11.21 20.61 -12.57
N PHE A 29 10.29 19.73 -12.97
CA PHE A 29 10.00 18.53 -12.19
C PHE A 29 11.17 17.56 -12.10
N ASP A 30 12.12 17.60 -13.05
CA ASP A 30 13.37 16.86 -13.01
C ASP A 30 14.34 17.35 -11.93
N ALA A 31 14.12 18.52 -11.32
CA ALA A 31 14.88 18.98 -10.16
C ALA A 31 14.77 18.01 -8.96
N VAL A 32 13.73 17.17 -8.91
CA VAL A 32 13.60 16.11 -7.89
C VAL A 32 14.65 15.01 -8.03
N ASN A 33 15.30 14.89 -9.19
CA ASN A 33 16.38 13.94 -9.43
C ASN A 33 17.72 14.42 -8.86
N SER A 34 17.79 15.67 -8.38
CA SER A 34 18.95 16.20 -7.68
C SER A 34 19.25 15.34 -6.44
N PRO A 35 20.52 14.99 -6.16
CA PRO A 35 20.88 14.24 -4.96
C PRO A 35 20.53 14.98 -3.67
N TYR A 36 20.35 16.31 -3.73
CA TYR A 36 19.98 17.15 -2.59
C TYR A 36 18.48 17.18 -2.31
N PHE A 37 17.63 16.89 -3.30
CA PHE A 37 16.19 16.93 -3.10
C PHE A 37 15.71 15.88 -2.08
N PRO A 38 16.15 14.60 -2.16
CA PRO A 38 15.87 13.62 -1.10
C PRO A 38 16.43 14.05 0.26
N LEU A 39 17.62 14.67 0.32
CA LEU A 39 18.21 15.14 1.57
C LEU A 39 17.36 16.24 2.23
N MET A 40 16.91 17.22 1.44
CA MET A 40 16.04 18.30 1.91
C MET A 40 14.69 17.77 2.42
N VAL A 41 14.03 16.89 1.65
CA VAL A 41 12.75 16.29 2.06
C VAL A 41 12.93 15.48 3.35
N ASN A 42 13.99 14.68 3.44
CA ASN A 42 14.34 13.94 4.65
C ASN A 42 14.61 14.88 5.83
N ALA A 43 15.31 16.00 5.63
CA ALA A 43 15.58 16.97 6.70
C ALA A 43 14.31 17.66 7.21
N ILE A 44 13.40 18.04 6.31
CA ILE A 44 12.09 18.63 6.68
C ILE A 44 11.25 17.62 7.45
N GLN A 45 11.25 16.36 6.98
CA GLN A 45 10.58 15.27 7.66
C GLN A 45 11.17 15.02 9.05
N ARG A 46 12.51 15.00 9.18
CA ARG A 46 13.27 14.88 10.43
C ARG A 46 13.00 16.02 11.41
N ALA A 47 12.88 17.25 10.93
CA ALA A 47 12.52 18.40 11.77
C ALA A 47 11.14 18.23 12.43
N GLY A 48 10.22 17.51 11.78
CA GLY A 48 8.93 17.11 12.36
C GLY A 48 9.00 15.96 13.38
N LEU A 49 10.10 15.18 13.41
CA LEU A 49 10.29 14.04 14.32
C LEU A 49 10.75 14.47 15.72
N GLY A 50 11.21 15.71 15.91
CA GLY A 50 11.76 16.22 17.18
C GLY A 50 10.75 16.37 18.33
N ASN A 51 9.48 15.98 18.13
CA ASN A 51 8.42 16.15 19.13
C ASN A 51 7.48 14.93 19.18
N TRP A 52 8.07 13.74 19.25
CA TRP A 52 7.33 12.50 19.43
C TRP A 52 6.51 12.56 20.73
N PRO A 53 5.22 12.18 20.69
CA PRO A 53 4.38 12.25 21.88
C PRO A 53 4.97 11.42 23.03
N ARG A 54 4.73 11.84 24.28
CA ARG A 54 5.02 11.02 25.47
C ARG A 54 4.35 9.63 25.42
N THR A 55 3.31 9.47 24.61
CA THR A 55 2.55 8.23 24.46
C THR A 55 3.31 7.13 23.69
N GLY A 56 4.50 7.43 23.15
CA GLY A 56 5.27 6.50 22.33
C GLY A 56 4.74 6.37 20.89
N ILE A 57 5.45 5.60 20.08
CA ILE A 57 5.15 5.37 18.67
C ILE A 57 5.19 3.89 18.30
N THR A 58 4.44 3.55 17.26
CA THR A 58 4.45 2.23 16.62
C THR A 58 5.25 2.31 15.34
N LEU A 59 6.31 1.53 15.22
CA LEU A 59 7.04 1.40 13.96
C LEU A 59 6.40 0.34 13.08
N MET A 60 6.38 0.57 11.77
CA MET A 60 5.77 -0.34 10.80
C MET A 60 6.72 -0.58 9.63
N SER A 61 6.83 -1.83 9.20
CA SER A 61 7.61 -2.27 8.04
C SER A 61 6.70 -2.92 7.01
N ASP A 62 6.74 -2.42 5.77
CA ASP A 62 5.97 -2.94 4.63
C ASP A 62 6.90 -3.28 3.47
N GLY A 63 6.90 -4.55 3.05
CA GLY A 63 7.70 -5.04 1.94
C GLY A 63 6.85 -5.21 0.70
N TRP A 64 7.32 -4.74 -0.45
CA TRP A 64 6.61 -4.93 -1.71
C TRP A 64 7.55 -5.20 -2.89
N LEU A 65 7.13 -6.13 -3.76
CA LEU A 65 7.78 -6.45 -5.02
C LEU A 65 6.99 -5.84 -6.19
N ASN A 66 7.63 -4.93 -6.90
CA ASN A 66 7.12 -4.47 -8.19
C ASN A 66 7.41 -5.54 -9.26
N LYS A 67 6.36 -6.24 -9.71
CA LYS A 67 6.46 -7.32 -10.69
C LYS A 67 6.98 -6.86 -12.06
N VAL A 68 6.76 -5.59 -12.44
CA VAL A 68 7.16 -5.02 -13.73
C VAL A 68 8.64 -4.64 -13.71
N SER A 69 9.03 -3.79 -12.76
CA SER A 69 10.42 -3.32 -12.67
C SER A 69 11.36 -4.32 -11.98
N LYS A 70 10.82 -5.42 -11.44
CA LYS A 70 11.51 -6.41 -10.59
C LYS A 70 12.21 -5.77 -9.38
N LYS A 71 11.77 -4.58 -8.97
CA LYS A 71 12.30 -3.88 -7.81
C LYS A 71 11.60 -4.33 -6.55
N GLU A 72 12.37 -4.60 -5.52
CA GLU A 72 11.88 -4.94 -4.20
C GLU A 72 12.22 -3.82 -3.24
N ILE A 73 11.21 -3.37 -2.50
CA ILE A 73 11.32 -2.19 -1.67
C ILE A 73 10.78 -2.53 -0.29
N VAL A 74 11.49 -2.09 0.73
CA VAL A 74 11.00 -2.09 2.12
C VAL A 74 10.76 -0.66 2.55
N ASN A 75 9.52 -0.35 2.91
CA ASN A 75 9.10 0.94 3.43
C ASN A 75 8.99 0.87 4.95
N LEU A 76 9.48 1.92 5.62
CA LEU A 76 9.45 2.06 7.06
C LEU A 76 8.61 3.29 7.43
N PHE A 77 7.75 3.13 8.42
CA PHE A 77 6.85 4.16 8.91
C PHE A 77 6.86 4.21 10.43
N ALA A 78 6.55 5.39 10.97
CA ALA A 78 6.24 5.61 12.38
C ALA A 78 4.77 6.05 12.49
N TYR A 79 4.00 5.39 13.34
CA TYR A 79 2.64 5.80 13.69
C TYR A 79 2.61 6.38 15.09
N SER A 80 1.86 7.47 15.24
CA SER A 80 1.54 8.09 16.53
C SER A 80 0.08 8.57 16.51
N PRO A 81 -0.49 8.99 17.65
CA PRO A 81 -1.82 9.61 17.67
C PRO A 81 -1.94 10.87 16.78
N LYS A 82 -0.82 11.53 16.45
CA LYS A 82 -0.78 12.67 15.53
C LYS A 82 -0.83 12.27 14.06
N GLY A 83 -0.72 10.98 13.76
CA GLY A 83 -0.74 10.40 12.43
C GLY A 83 0.47 9.52 12.14
N THR A 84 0.51 9.00 10.91
CA THR A 84 1.62 8.23 10.38
C THR A 84 2.66 9.17 9.77
N THR A 85 3.93 8.82 9.87
CA THR A 85 5.06 9.50 9.27
C THR A 85 5.86 8.45 8.52
N PHE A 86 6.14 8.70 7.24
CA PHE A 86 7.12 7.88 6.52
C PHE A 86 8.50 8.09 7.17
N LEU A 87 9.37 7.09 7.17
CA LEU A 87 10.72 7.25 7.74
C LEU A 87 11.74 7.09 6.64
N SER A 88 11.65 5.99 5.91
CA SER A 88 12.54 5.71 4.79
C SER A 88 11.96 4.62 3.90
N SER A 89 12.53 4.51 2.69
CA SER A 89 12.29 3.42 1.76
C SER A 89 13.65 2.91 1.31
N LYS A 90 13.84 1.59 1.31
CA LYS A 90 15.09 0.93 0.92
C LYS A 90 14.83 0.00 -0.24
N ASP A 91 15.61 0.16 -1.31
CA ASP A 91 15.70 -0.82 -2.39
C ASP A 91 16.49 -2.03 -1.88
N VAL A 92 15.85 -3.20 -1.91
CA VAL A 92 16.40 -4.47 -1.42
C VAL A 92 16.46 -5.53 -2.53
N SER A 93 16.32 -5.13 -3.80
CA SER A 93 16.18 -6.02 -4.96
C SER A 93 17.30 -7.06 -5.08
N TRP A 94 18.51 -6.71 -4.68
CA TRP A 94 19.70 -7.57 -4.78
C TRP A 94 20.18 -8.11 -3.44
N THR A 95 19.36 -7.94 -2.40
CA THR A 95 19.73 -8.32 -1.03
C THR A 95 19.02 -9.59 -0.62
N LYS A 96 19.74 -10.51 0.03
CA LYS A 96 19.11 -11.67 0.67
C LYS A 96 18.27 -11.21 1.87
N LYS A 97 16.95 -11.28 1.73
CA LYS A 97 15.95 -10.84 2.73
C LYS A 97 15.70 -11.90 3.81
N ASP A 98 16.75 -12.32 4.49
CA ASP A 98 16.64 -13.24 5.62
C ASP A 98 16.31 -12.51 6.94
N ALA A 99 16.09 -13.28 8.01
CA ALA A 99 15.77 -12.73 9.33
C ALA A 99 16.90 -11.84 9.90
N ASN A 100 18.15 -12.03 9.46
CA ASN A 100 19.27 -11.22 9.93
C ASN A 100 19.29 -9.86 9.21
N PHE A 101 18.97 -9.83 7.91
CA PHE A 101 18.77 -8.59 7.18
C PHE A 101 17.70 -7.71 7.83
N TYR A 102 16.50 -8.27 8.04
CA TYR A 102 15.42 -7.53 8.68
C TYR A 102 15.75 -7.18 10.14
N GLY A 103 16.46 -8.05 10.85
CA GLY A 103 16.99 -7.77 12.18
C GLY A 103 17.78 -6.47 12.21
N ARG A 104 18.85 -6.38 11.42
CA ARG A 104 19.69 -5.18 11.32
C ARG A 104 18.92 -3.95 10.86
N LEU A 105 18.01 -4.11 9.90
CA LEU A 105 17.16 -3.02 9.43
C LEU A 105 16.30 -2.43 10.54
N TYR A 106 15.73 -3.30 11.37
CA TYR A 106 14.85 -2.93 12.46
C TYR A 106 15.63 -2.35 13.65
N ASP A 107 16.85 -2.82 13.92
CA ASP A 107 17.72 -2.20 14.94
C ASP A 107 18.09 -0.77 14.53
N GLN A 108 18.51 -0.59 13.27
CA GLN A 108 18.87 0.74 12.75
C GLN A 108 17.72 1.75 12.89
N ILE A 109 16.49 1.36 12.60
CA ILE A 109 15.35 2.30 12.66
C ILE A 109 14.94 2.59 14.12
N VAL A 110 15.07 1.62 15.01
CA VAL A 110 14.82 1.82 16.46
C VAL A 110 15.87 2.76 17.04
N GLU A 111 17.14 2.59 16.69
CA GLU A 111 18.22 3.51 17.08
C GLU A 111 18.00 4.93 16.55
N GLU A 112 17.63 5.05 15.28
CA GLU A 112 17.37 6.34 14.62
C GLU A 112 16.22 7.13 15.26
N VAL A 113 15.17 6.42 15.69
CA VAL A 113 14.01 7.01 16.37
C VAL A 113 14.27 7.24 17.87
N GLY A 114 15.16 6.42 18.45
CA GLY A 114 15.38 6.31 19.88
C GLY A 114 14.43 5.30 20.52
N ASP A 115 15.02 4.22 21.03
CA ASP A 115 14.34 3.07 21.64
C ASP A 115 13.28 3.47 22.70
N LYS A 116 13.59 4.49 23.51
CA LYS A 116 12.67 5.01 24.55
C LYS A 116 11.31 5.51 24.05
N HIS A 117 11.19 5.79 22.75
CA HIS A 117 9.94 6.26 22.14
C HIS A 117 9.15 5.13 21.49
N VAL A 118 9.75 3.96 21.26
CA VAL A 118 9.12 2.87 20.52
C VAL A 118 8.38 1.97 21.50
N VAL A 119 7.08 1.78 21.28
CA VAL A 119 6.24 0.91 22.12
C VAL A 119 5.82 -0.36 21.39
N GLN A 120 5.74 -0.30 20.06
CA GLN A 120 5.28 -1.41 19.23
C GLN A 120 6.02 -1.46 17.89
N PHE A 121 6.17 -2.67 17.36
CA PHE A 121 6.70 -2.94 16.03
C PHE A 121 5.72 -3.82 15.23
N ILE A 122 5.26 -3.34 14.08
CA ILE A 122 4.38 -4.06 13.16
C ILE A 122 5.15 -4.44 11.90
N THR A 123 5.11 -5.70 11.51
CA THR A 123 5.79 -6.18 10.29
C THR A 123 4.85 -6.97 9.41
N ASP A 124 5.22 -7.13 8.15
CA ASP A 124 4.67 -8.17 7.28
C ASP A 124 4.78 -9.58 7.92
N ASN A 125 3.92 -10.51 7.51
CA ASN A 125 3.86 -11.88 8.04
C ASN A 125 4.85 -12.82 7.35
N ALA A 126 5.64 -12.33 6.39
CA ALA A 126 6.73 -13.10 5.82
C ALA A 126 7.62 -13.68 6.93
N ARG A 127 7.96 -14.98 6.84
CA ARG A 127 8.70 -15.72 7.88
C ARG A 127 9.95 -14.99 8.39
N ALA A 128 10.69 -14.35 7.49
CA ALA A 128 11.89 -13.58 7.84
C ALA A 128 11.57 -12.33 8.67
N CYS A 129 10.49 -11.62 8.36
CA CYS A 129 10.01 -10.45 9.11
C CYS A 129 9.53 -10.86 10.51
N VAL A 130 8.73 -11.93 10.60
CA VAL A 130 8.25 -12.50 11.87
C VAL A 130 9.42 -12.90 12.77
N SER A 131 10.40 -13.63 12.22
CA SER A 131 11.59 -14.04 12.97
C SER A 131 12.46 -12.85 13.41
N ALA A 132 12.53 -11.80 12.60
CA ALA A 132 13.28 -10.59 12.95
C ALA A 132 12.57 -9.73 13.99
N GLY A 133 11.26 -9.53 13.86
CA GLY A 133 10.46 -8.68 14.73
C GLY A 133 10.28 -9.26 16.13
N SER A 134 9.98 -10.57 16.22
CA SER A 134 9.75 -11.28 17.48
C SER A 134 10.99 -11.39 18.40
N LYS A 135 12.20 -11.10 17.89
CA LYS A 135 13.44 -11.11 18.70
C LYS A 135 13.53 -9.97 19.71
N ARG A 136 12.77 -8.87 19.53
CA ARG A 136 12.81 -7.68 20.40
C ARG A 136 11.83 -7.81 21.55
N LYS A 137 12.24 -8.54 22.59
CA LYS A 137 11.38 -8.86 23.74
C LYS A 137 10.91 -7.65 24.56
N HIS A 138 11.61 -6.51 24.48
CA HIS A 138 11.23 -5.29 25.18
C HIS A 138 10.19 -4.44 24.41
N LEU A 139 9.91 -4.78 23.16
CA LEU A 139 8.90 -4.13 22.33
C LEU A 139 7.72 -5.07 22.09
N ILE A 140 6.50 -4.53 22.00
CA ILE A 140 5.35 -5.32 21.57
C ILE A 140 5.49 -5.54 20.06
N TRP A 141 5.69 -6.77 19.63
CA TRP A 141 5.66 -7.12 18.20
C TRP A 141 4.30 -7.69 17.80
N THR A 142 3.77 -7.23 16.67
CA THR A 142 2.54 -7.78 16.08
C THR A 142 2.68 -7.95 14.57
N ALA A 143 2.11 -9.03 14.04
CA ALA A 143 2.00 -9.25 12.60
C ALA A 143 1.02 -8.25 11.96
N CYS A 144 1.15 -8.01 10.65
CA CYS A 144 0.31 -7.07 9.93
C CYS A 144 -1.11 -7.63 9.78
N ALA A 145 -2.09 -6.96 10.37
CA ALA A 145 -3.50 -7.36 10.26
C ALA A 145 -4.01 -7.33 8.81
N VAL A 146 -3.58 -6.34 8.02
CA VAL A 146 -3.99 -6.21 6.61
C VAL A 146 -3.48 -7.40 5.79
N HIS A 147 -2.22 -7.78 5.97
CA HIS A 147 -1.66 -8.93 5.27
C HIS A 147 -2.29 -10.24 5.78
N SER A 148 -2.58 -10.33 7.08
CA SER A 148 -3.31 -11.48 7.65
C SER A 148 -4.68 -11.66 7.00
N ILE A 149 -5.44 -10.57 6.81
CA ILE A 149 -6.72 -10.61 6.11
C ILE A 149 -6.55 -11.00 4.64
N ASP A 150 -5.51 -10.49 3.98
CA ASP A 150 -5.24 -10.84 2.58
C ASP A 150 -4.93 -12.34 2.41
N LEU A 151 -4.19 -12.94 3.34
CA LEU A 151 -3.94 -14.39 3.38
C LEU A 151 -5.22 -15.20 3.70
N MET A 152 -6.08 -14.72 4.60
CA MET A 152 -7.38 -15.37 4.83
C MET A 152 -8.23 -15.35 3.54
N LEU A 153 -8.20 -14.25 2.79
CA LEU A 153 -8.89 -14.12 1.52
C LEU A 153 -8.28 -15.02 0.43
N GLU A 154 -6.97 -15.26 0.45
CA GLU A 154 -6.31 -16.27 -0.39
C GLU A 154 -6.87 -17.66 -0.13
N GLU A 155 -6.90 -18.09 1.14
CA GLU A 155 -7.41 -19.41 1.53
C GLU A 155 -8.89 -19.60 1.16
N ILE A 156 -9.73 -18.57 1.39
CA ILE A 156 -11.13 -18.58 0.95
C ILE A 156 -11.24 -18.67 -0.57
N GLY A 157 -10.29 -18.07 -1.30
CA GLY A 157 -10.23 -18.05 -2.75
C GLY A 157 -10.00 -19.43 -3.36
N GLU A 158 -9.40 -20.36 -2.60
CA GLU A 158 -9.15 -21.74 -3.02
C GLU A 158 -10.36 -22.67 -2.82
N ILE A 159 -11.40 -22.24 -2.10
CA ILE A 159 -12.65 -22.99 -2.01
C ILE A 159 -13.26 -23.11 -3.41
N LYS A 160 -13.59 -24.32 -3.85
CA LYS A 160 -14.02 -24.62 -5.24
C LYS A 160 -14.98 -23.59 -5.84
N ILE A 161 -16.09 -23.31 -5.17
CA ILE A 161 -17.10 -22.34 -5.64
C ILE A 161 -16.51 -20.93 -5.79
N MET A 162 -15.66 -20.50 -4.86
CA MET A 162 -15.02 -19.19 -4.91
C MET A 162 -13.99 -19.14 -6.04
N LYS A 163 -13.18 -20.20 -6.18
CA LYS A 163 -12.18 -20.33 -7.24
C LYS A 163 -12.79 -20.27 -8.62
N GLU A 164 -13.86 -21.01 -8.85
CA GLU A 164 -14.63 -21.00 -10.11
C GLU A 164 -15.24 -19.62 -10.36
N THR A 165 -15.88 -19.02 -9.35
CA THR A 165 -16.44 -17.66 -9.45
C THR A 165 -15.38 -16.62 -9.80
N LEU A 166 -14.20 -16.68 -9.17
CA LEU A 166 -13.08 -15.78 -9.43
C LEU A 166 -12.53 -15.93 -10.85
N GLN A 167 -12.51 -17.16 -11.39
CA GLN A 167 -12.12 -17.41 -12.77
C GLN A 167 -13.11 -16.75 -13.75
N GLU A 168 -14.41 -16.90 -13.52
CA GLU A 168 -15.45 -16.26 -14.34
C GLU A 168 -15.37 -14.72 -14.28
N VAL A 169 -15.23 -14.15 -13.08
CA VAL A 169 -15.05 -12.71 -12.90
C VAL A 169 -13.81 -12.19 -13.63
N ARG A 170 -12.70 -12.94 -13.59
CA ARG A 170 -11.48 -12.64 -14.35
C ARG A 170 -11.71 -12.68 -15.86
N LEU A 171 -12.47 -13.65 -16.36
CA LEU A 171 -12.81 -13.77 -17.79
C LEU A 171 -13.66 -12.60 -18.25
N VAL A 172 -14.74 -12.28 -17.55
CA VAL A 172 -15.62 -11.13 -17.86
C VAL A 172 -14.83 -9.82 -17.83
N SER A 173 -14.06 -9.59 -16.77
CA SER A 173 -13.25 -8.37 -16.65
C SER A 173 -12.24 -8.26 -17.79
N ARG A 174 -11.54 -9.35 -18.11
CA ARG A 174 -10.56 -9.37 -19.21
C ARG A 174 -11.22 -9.12 -20.56
N PHE A 175 -12.38 -9.72 -20.81
CA PHE A 175 -13.13 -9.50 -22.05
C PHE A 175 -13.49 -8.02 -22.21
N ILE A 176 -14.12 -7.41 -21.19
CA ILE A 176 -14.51 -6.00 -21.23
C ILE A 176 -13.29 -5.10 -21.51
N TYR A 177 -12.19 -5.26 -20.77
CA TYR A 177 -11.03 -4.39 -20.92
C TYR A 177 -10.19 -4.62 -22.19
N ASN A 178 -10.24 -5.82 -22.78
CA ASN A 178 -9.50 -6.13 -24.01
C ASN A 178 -10.22 -5.66 -25.28
N HIS A 179 -11.52 -5.35 -25.21
CA HIS A 179 -12.31 -4.92 -26.36
C HIS A 179 -12.75 -3.46 -26.20
N PHE A 180 -12.07 -2.55 -26.91
CA PHE A 180 -12.31 -1.10 -26.79
C PHE A 180 -13.79 -0.69 -26.90
N LYS A 181 -14.53 -1.25 -27.87
CA LYS A 181 -15.97 -0.96 -28.05
C LYS A 181 -16.80 -1.41 -26.84
N ILE A 182 -16.53 -2.62 -26.34
CA ILE A 182 -17.21 -3.20 -25.17
C ILE A 182 -16.88 -2.38 -23.92
N LEU A 183 -15.62 -1.99 -23.73
CA LEU A 183 -15.22 -1.10 -22.63
C LEU A 183 -15.93 0.26 -22.69
N PHE A 184 -16.05 0.83 -23.88
CA PHE A 184 -16.77 2.10 -24.08
C PHE A 184 -18.25 1.97 -23.70
N LEU A 185 -18.95 0.98 -24.24
CA LEU A 185 -20.36 0.72 -23.93
C LEU A 185 -20.57 0.40 -22.45
N PHE A 186 -19.69 -0.41 -21.86
CA PHE A 186 -19.72 -0.72 -20.44
C PHE A 186 -19.60 0.55 -19.58
N ARG A 187 -18.70 1.48 -19.94
CA ARG A 187 -18.54 2.76 -19.23
C ARG A 187 -19.78 3.64 -19.33
N GLU A 188 -20.43 3.69 -20.48
CA GLU A 188 -21.70 4.42 -20.65
C GLU A 188 -22.79 3.81 -19.75
N GLN A 189 -22.95 2.49 -19.77
CA GLN A 189 -24.00 1.79 -19.01
C GLN A 189 -23.73 1.74 -17.49
N SER A 190 -22.48 1.84 -17.07
CA SER A 190 -22.07 1.80 -15.66
C SER A 190 -21.93 3.19 -15.02
N LYS A 191 -22.31 4.28 -15.71
CA LYS A 191 -22.09 5.67 -15.25
C LYS A 191 -20.61 5.98 -15.00
N LYS A 192 -19.75 5.54 -15.92
CA LYS A 192 -18.28 5.71 -15.90
C LYS A 192 -17.62 5.04 -14.71
N LYS A 193 -18.20 3.95 -14.22
CA LYS A 193 -17.61 3.14 -13.15
C LYS A 193 -16.65 2.12 -13.76
N GLU A 194 -15.64 1.75 -12.99
CA GLU A 194 -14.57 0.86 -13.43
C GLU A 194 -14.59 -0.37 -12.54
N ILE A 195 -14.48 -1.56 -13.16
CA ILE A 195 -14.25 -2.78 -12.40
C ILE A 195 -12.86 -2.63 -11.77
N ILE A 196 -12.78 -2.86 -10.46
CA ILE A 196 -11.50 -2.77 -9.76
C ILE A 196 -10.52 -3.74 -10.41
N ARG A 197 -9.43 -3.20 -10.96
CA ARG A 197 -8.44 -4.00 -11.66
C ARG A 197 -7.80 -4.96 -10.67
N LEU A 198 -8.01 -6.25 -10.92
CA LEU A 198 -7.47 -7.35 -10.15
C LEU A 198 -5.94 -7.18 -10.03
N ALA A 199 -5.48 -6.94 -8.81
CA ALA A 199 -4.06 -6.76 -8.54
C ALA A 199 -3.46 -8.11 -8.15
N ILE A 200 -2.40 -8.50 -8.85
CA ILE A 200 -1.71 -9.79 -8.66
C ILE A 200 -1.06 -9.93 -7.26
N THR A 201 -1.19 -8.96 -6.36
CA THR A 201 -0.53 -8.94 -5.05
C THR A 201 -1.47 -8.63 -3.89
N ARG A 202 -2.79 -8.57 -4.12
CA ARG A 202 -3.79 -8.30 -3.07
C ARG A 202 -5.09 -9.04 -3.37
N PHE A 203 -5.33 -10.15 -2.70
CA PHE A 203 -6.55 -10.96 -2.82
C PHE A 203 -7.81 -10.14 -2.54
N ALA A 204 -7.75 -9.13 -1.67
CA ALA A 204 -8.87 -8.21 -1.46
C ALA A 204 -9.41 -7.58 -2.77
N THR A 205 -8.56 -7.33 -3.77
CA THR A 205 -9.01 -6.76 -5.06
C THR A 205 -9.88 -7.72 -5.87
N ASP A 206 -9.66 -9.02 -5.70
CA ASP A 206 -10.44 -10.07 -6.37
C ASP A 206 -11.89 -10.09 -5.84
N TYR A 207 -12.07 -9.99 -4.53
CA TYR A 207 -13.40 -9.92 -3.90
C TYR A 207 -14.12 -8.61 -4.19
N LEU A 208 -13.38 -7.49 -4.25
CA LEU A 208 -13.95 -6.21 -4.66
C LEU A 208 -14.43 -6.23 -6.13
N ALA A 209 -13.75 -6.98 -7.00
CA ALA A 209 -14.21 -7.17 -8.38
C ALA A 209 -15.47 -8.04 -8.45
N ILE A 210 -15.58 -9.10 -7.64
CA ILE A 210 -16.82 -9.89 -7.52
C ILE A 210 -17.97 -8.98 -7.08
N ASP A 211 -17.78 -8.21 -6.01
CA ASP A 211 -18.79 -7.31 -5.45
C ASP A 211 -19.25 -6.29 -6.50
N PHE A 212 -18.28 -5.74 -7.25
CA PHE A 212 -18.55 -4.83 -8.36
C PHE A 212 -19.37 -5.51 -9.47
N ILE A 213 -18.99 -6.70 -9.94
CA ILE A 213 -19.74 -7.39 -10.99
C ILE A 213 -21.16 -7.72 -10.53
N ARG A 214 -21.35 -8.06 -9.26
CA ARG A 214 -22.67 -8.28 -8.65
C ARG A 214 -23.50 -6.99 -8.64
N GLU A 215 -22.92 -5.87 -8.21
CA GLU A 215 -23.61 -4.57 -8.18
C GLU A 215 -24.02 -4.10 -9.58
N TYR A 216 -23.18 -4.36 -10.59
CA TYR A 216 -23.39 -3.92 -11.98
C TYR A 216 -23.88 -5.04 -12.91
N GLU A 217 -24.40 -6.15 -12.37
CA GLU A 217 -24.83 -7.32 -13.13
C GLU A 217 -25.82 -6.95 -14.25
N GLY A 218 -26.78 -6.08 -13.96
CA GLY A 218 -27.77 -5.63 -14.94
C GLY A 218 -27.15 -4.84 -16.11
N ALA A 219 -26.13 -4.03 -15.85
CA ALA A 219 -25.40 -3.32 -16.92
C ALA A 219 -24.57 -4.31 -17.74
N ILE A 220 -23.88 -5.24 -17.07
CA ILE A 220 -23.11 -6.28 -17.75
C ILE A 220 -24.01 -7.15 -18.63
N LYS A 221 -25.19 -7.57 -18.15
CA LYS A 221 -26.14 -8.34 -18.98
C LYS A 221 -26.59 -7.57 -20.22
N ARG A 222 -26.96 -6.29 -20.06
CA ARG A 222 -27.35 -5.43 -21.20
C ARG A 222 -26.25 -5.28 -22.24
N LEU A 223 -24.99 -5.23 -21.81
CA LEU A 223 -23.84 -5.19 -22.71
C LEU A 223 -23.79 -6.40 -23.66
N PHE A 224 -24.20 -7.58 -23.19
CA PHE A 224 -24.17 -8.82 -23.97
C PHE A 224 -25.48 -9.15 -24.70
N THR A 225 -26.58 -8.47 -24.34
CA THR A 225 -27.88 -8.63 -25.01
C THR A 225 -28.25 -7.44 -25.90
N SER A 226 -27.37 -6.44 -26.03
CA SER A 226 -27.58 -5.31 -26.92
C SER A 226 -27.43 -5.75 -28.38
N GLU A 227 -28.32 -5.28 -29.25
CA GLU A 227 -28.25 -5.49 -30.71
C GLU A 227 -27.39 -4.43 -31.43
N GLU A 228 -26.81 -3.48 -30.68
CA GLU A 228 -25.81 -2.50 -31.16
C GLU A 228 -24.43 -3.14 -31.44
#